data_AF-A0A2S4UMH3-F1
#
_entry.id   AF-A0A2S4UMH3-F1
#
_cell.length_a   1.000
_cell.length_b   1.000
_cell.length_c   1.000
_cell.angle_alpha   90.00
_cell.angle_beta   90.00
_cell.angle_gamma   90.00
#
_symmetry.space_group_name_H-M   'P 1'
#
loop_
_entity.id
_entity.type
_entity.pdbx_description
1 polymer ?
#
loop_
_entity_poly.entity_id
_entity_poly.type
_entity_poly.pdbx_seq_one_letter_code
_entity_poly.pdbx_strand_id
1 'polypeptide(L)'
;MSSSDSLKKQYKELMKVVTEEQTLRQQAEQDKQRLEGELAAALQAATAIPATPKPAKLPKLALSDKFDGTRGNKAENFANQISLHFWGNPEAFCDNRSKLIFTLTHLTGQASSWAQPFTQMLTNKEDVTIDQFWTSFSGMYFDGEKRPTAEKALRAVLYFIANKNSLKITINR
;
A
#
# COMPACT_ATOMS: atom_id res chain seq x y z
N MET A 1 -33.10 68.02 -26.57
CA MET A 1 -32.39 67.51 -25.37
C MET A 1 -30.91 67.58 -25.68
N SER A 2 -30.14 68.31 -24.86
CA SER A 2 -28.84 68.89 -25.25
C SER A 2 -27.67 67.92 -25.07
N SER A 3 -26.71 67.91 -26.01
CA SER A 3 -25.50 67.06 -26.03
C SER A 3 -24.67 67.13 -24.72
N SER A 4 -24.72 68.28 -24.04
CA SER A 4 -24.08 68.48 -22.72
C SER A 4 -24.59 67.55 -21.62
N ASP A 5 -25.88 67.20 -21.61
CA ASP A 5 -26.47 66.36 -20.57
C ASP A 5 -26.07 64.89 -20.72
N SER A 6 -25.89 64.45 -21.97
CA SER A 6 -25.39 63.11 -22.31
C SER A 6 -23.94 62.94 -21.84
N LEU A 7 -23.08 63.93 -22.09
CA LEU A 7 -21.67 63.89 -21.70
C LEU A 7 -21.49 63.87 -20.18
N LYS A 8 -22.27 64.69 -19.45
CA LYS A 8 -22.27 64.68 -17.98
C LYS A 8 -22.72 63.33 -17.41
N LYS A 9 -23.70 62.68 -18.06
CA LYS A 9 -24.17 61.35 -17.66
C LYS A 9 -23.07 60.30 -17.86
N GLN A 10 -22.37 60.30 -19.00
CA GLN A 10 -21.26 59.37 -19.25
C GLN A 10 -20.10 59.58 -18.28
N TYR A 11 -19.76 60.82 -17.93
CA TYR A 11 -18.72 61.10 -16.93
C TYR A 11 -19.11 60.53 -15.55
N LYS A 12 -20.37 60.67 -15.16
CA LYS A 12 -20.88 60.13 -13.88
C LYS A 12 -20.84 58.60 -13.86
N GLU A 13 -21.22 57.95 -14.95
CA GLU A 13 -21.14 56.49 -15.08
C GLU A 13 -19.68 56.00 -15.08
N LEU A 14 -18.78 56.69 -15.78
CA LEU A 14 -17.36 56.35 -15.80
C LEU A 14 -16.72 56.48 -14.41
N MET A 15 -17.00 57.58 -13.69
CA MET A 15 -16.51 57.76 -12.32
C MET A 15 -16.99 56.65 -11.40
N LYS A 16 -18.24 56.20 -11.56
CA LYS A 16 -18.81 55.09 -10.79
C LYS A 16 -18.06 53.78 -11.07
N VAL A 17 -17.88 53.43 -12.34
CA VAL A 17 -17.17 52.21 -12.75
C VAL A 17 -15.73 52.23 -12.25
N VAL A 18 -15.02 53.35 -12.37
CA VAL A 18 -13.63 53.46 -11.91
C VAL A 18 -13.53 53.27 -10.39
N THR A 19 -14.45 53.82 -9.60
CA THR A 19 -14.45 53.59 -8.14
C THR A 19 -14.79 52.15 -7.76
N GLU A 20 -15.73 51.51 -8.46
CA GLU A 20 -16.07 50.10 -8.25
C GLU A 20 -14.88 49.20 -8.59
N GLU A 21 -14.22 49.47 -9.71
CA GLU A 21 -13.05 48.73 -10.18
C GLU A 21 -11.86 48.86 -9.22
N GLN A 22 -11.58 50.07 -8.74
CA GLN A 22 -10.57 50.30 -7.71
C GLN A 22 -10.88 49.55 -6.41
N THR A 23 -12.15 49.53 -5.98
CA THR A 23 -12.57 48.81 -4.77
C THR A 23 -12.37 47.30 -4.92
N LEU A 24 -12.75 46.74 -6.08
CA LEU A 24 -12.56 45.32 -6.37
C LEU A 24 -11.09 44.92 -6.42
N ARG A 25 -10.23 45.75 -7.05
CA ARG A 25 -8.78 45.52 -7.05
C ARG A 25 -8.21 45.53 -5.64
N GLN A 26 -8.64 46.47 -4.82
CA GLN A 26 -8.15 46.59 -3.45
C GLN A 26 -8.59 45.40 -2.59
N GLN A 27 -9.81 44.91 -2.77
CA GLN A 27 -10.30 43.70 -2.11
C GLN A 27 -9.50 42.46 -2.54
N ALA A 28 -9.27 42.29 -3.85
CA ALA A 28 -8.52 41.15 -4.36
C ALA A 28 -7.07 41.12 -3.83
N GLU A 29 -6.43 42.29 -3.70
CA GLU A 29 -5.08 42.39 -3.13
C GLU A 29 -5.06 42.05 -1.64
N GLN A 30 -6.08 42.48 -0.88
CA GLN A 30 -6.23 42.10 0.53
C GLN A 30 -6.44 40.59 0.70
N ASP A 31 -7.28 39.99 -0.14
CA ASP A 31 -7.54 38.55 -0.10
C ASP A 31 -6.28 37.76 -0.45
N LYS A 32 -5.51 38.23 -1.44
CA LYS A 32 -4.21 37.64 -1.79
C LYS A 32 -3.24 37.70 -0.61
N GLN A 33 -3.08 38.85 0.03
CA GLN A 33 -2.18 39.02 1.19
C GLN A 33 -2.61 38.14 2.37
N ARG A 34 -3.93 38.00 2.58
CA ARG A 34 -4.48 37.13 3.62
C ARG A 34 -4.16 35.66 3.33
N LEU A 35 -4.38 35.19 2.10
CA LEU A 35 -4.07 33.82 1.70
C LEU A 35 -2.57 33.53 1.76
N GLU A 36 -1.73 34.48 1.38
CA GLU A 36 -0.27 34.37 1.52
C GLU A 36 0.16 34.27 2.99
N GLY A 37 -0.46 35.06 3.88
CA GLY A 37 -0.24 34.98 5.32
C GLY A 37 -0.69 33.65 5.92
N GLU A 38 -1.88 33.16 5.54
CA GLU A 38 -2.40 31.86 5.96
C GLU A 38 -1.51 30.71 5.45
N LEU A 39 -1.02 30.79 4.21
CA LEU A 39 -0.09 29.81 3.64
C LEU A 39 1.27 29.84 4.35
N ALA A 40 1.81 31.03 4.64
CA ALA A 40 3.06 31.18 5.38
C ALA A 40 2.94 30.63 6.81
N ALA A 41 1.83 30.87 7.50
CA ALA A 41 1.55 30.31 8.81
C ALA A 41 1.39 28.78 8.76
N ALA A 42 0.70 28.25 7.75
CA ALA A 42 0.56 26.81 7.54
C ALA A 42 1.92 26.13 7.25
N LEU A 43 2.78 26.76 6.45
CA LEU A 43 4.14 26.27 6.18
C LEU A 43 5.04 26.35 7.43
N GLN A 44 4.91 27.39 8.25
CA GLN A 44 5.61 27.48 9.54
C GLN A 44 5.11 26.43 10.55
N ALA A 45 3.81 26.20 10.62
CA ALA A 45 3.23 25.13 11.44
C ALA A 45 3.66 23.74 10.94
N ALA A 46 3.80 23.55 9.63
CA ALA A 46 4.30 22.29 9.05
C ALA A 46 5.81 22.08 9.26
N THR A 47 6.59 23.15 9.45
CA THR A 47 8.04 23.07 9.74
C THR A 47 8.36 23.00 11.24
N ALA A 48 7.40 23.31 12.11
CA ALA A 48 7.43 22.95 13.51
C ALA A 48 7.23 21.43 13.65
N ILE A 49 8.25 20.66 13.25
CA ILE A 49 8.32 19.22 13.46
C ILE A 49 8.22 18.98 14.97
N PRO A 50 7.16 18.36 15.53
CA PRO A 50 7.32 17.69 16.80
C PRO A 50 8.40 16.65 16.53
N ALA A 51 9.54 16.77 17.20
CA ALA A 51 10.72 15.92 17.00
C ALA A 51 10.25 14.50 16.67
N THR A 52 10.35 14.12 15.40
CA THR A 52 9.99 12.77 14.99
C THR A 52 10.85 11.87 15.86
N PRO A 53 10.27 10.89 16.58
CA PRO A 53 11.10 9.90 17.24
C PRO A 53 11.93 9.32 16.10
N LYS A 54 13.24 9.58 16.15
CA LYS A 54 14.26 9.01 15.26
C LYS A 54 13.78 7.63 14.90
N PRO A 55 13.54 7.30 13.61
CA PRO A 55 12.97 6.01 13.24
C PRO A 55 13.82 5.00 13.97
N ALA A 56 13.20 4.32 14.94
CA ALA A 56 13.86 3.29 15.69
C ALA A 56 14.36 2.38 14.60
N LYS A 57 15.69 2.31 14.41
CA LYS A 57 16.27 1.48 13.37
C LYS A 57 15.71 0.10 13.68
N LEU A 58 14.70 -0.33 12.91
CA LEU A 58 14.23 -1.69 13.02
C LEU A 58 15.50 -2.52 12.90
N PRO A 59 15.71 -3.51 13.77
CA PRO A 59 16.82 -4.44 13.61
C PRO A 59 16.86 -4.80 12.13
N LYS A 60 18.00 -4.56 11.46
CA LYS A 60 18.14 -4.84 10.02
C LYS A 60 17.62 -6.24 9.83
N LEU A 61 16.39 -6.35 9.32
CA LEU A 61 15.74 -7.62 9.13
C LEU A 61 16.60 -8.24 8.05
N ALA A 62 17.43 -9.21 8.46
CA ALA A 62 18.45 -9.75 7.58
C ALA A 62 17.74 -10.13 6.28
N LEU A 63 18.21 -9.59 5.15
CA LEU A 63 17.71 -9.98 3.85
C LEU A 63 18.00 -11.48 3.76
N SER A 64 16.95 -12.31 3.91
CA SER A 64 17.10 -13.76 3.73
C SER A 64 17.40 -14.03 2.26
N ASP A 65 17.93 -15.22 2.02
CA ASP A 65 18.10 -15.74 0.67
C ASP A 65 16.84 -15.58 -0.18
N LYS A 66 17.05 -15.27 -1.46
CA LYS A 66 16.00 -15.17 -2.47
C LYS A 66 15.26 -16.50 -2.60
N PHE A 67 13.97 -16.43 -2.92
CA PHE A 67 13.14 -17.62 -3.10
C PHE A 67 13.33 -18.22 -4.49
N ASP A 68 13.70 -19.50 -4.54
CA ASP A 68 14.06 -20.23 -5.78
C ASP A 68 12.87 -20.90 -6.48
N GLY A 69 11.72 -21.03 -5.80
CA GLY A 69 10.57 -21.78 -6.27
C GLY A 69 10.30 -23.09 -5.53
N THR A 70 11.02 -23.40 -4.46
CA THR A 70 10.74 -24.58 -3.65
C THR A 70 9.34 -24.52 -3.03
N ARG A 71 8.47 -25.48 -3.34
CA ARG A 71 7.08 -25.55 -2.83
C ARG A 71 7.01 -25.86 -1.32
N GLY A 72 5.83 -25.66 -0.73
CA GLY A 72 5.51 -26.00 0.65
C GLY A 72 6.09 -25.01 1.66
N ASN A 73 6.70 -25.51 2.74
CA ASN A 73 7.15 -24.68 3.87
C ASN A 73 8.07 -23.53 3.46
N LYS A 74 8.94 -23.72 2.46
CA LYS A 74 9.83 -22.64 1.99
C LYS A 74 9.04 -21.49 1.36
N ALA A 75 7.99 -21.79 0.60
CA ALA A 75 7.12 -20.79 -0.02
C ALA A 75 6.31 -20.01 1.02
N GLU A 76 5.78 -20.70 2.03
CA GLU A 76 5.06 -20.06 3.14
C GLU A 76 5.98 -19.17 3.97
N ASN A 77 7.20 -19.64 4.28
CA ASN A 77 8.20 -18.84 4.99
C ASN A 77 8.58 -17.58 4.20
N PHE A 78 8.75 -17.70 2.88
CA PHE A 78 8.99 -16.55 2.01
C PHE A 78 7.82 -15.56 2.06
N ALA A 79 6.57 -16.01 1.91
CA ALA A 79 5.39 -15.14 1.96
C ALA A 79 5.26 -14.40 3.30
N ASN A 80 5.51 -15.10 4.41
CA ASN A 80 5.52 -14.52 5.76
C ASN A 80 6.62 -13.46 5.90
N GLN A 81 7.81 -13.74 5.37
CA GLN A 81 8.93 -12.80 5.44
C GLN A 81 8.66 -11.53 4.65
N ILE A 82 8.14 -11.63 3.42
CA ILE A 82 7.79 -10.46 2.61
C ILE A 82 6.70 -9.65 3.32
N SER A 83 5.70 -10.32 3.90
CA SER A 83 4.65 -9.66 4.68
C SER A 83 5.20 -8.87 5.87
N LEU A 84 6.18 -9.43 6.59
CA LEU A 84 6.85 -8.72 7.69
C LEU A 84 7.60 -7.47 7.23
N HIS A 85 8.18 -7.46 6.03
CA HIS A 85 8.83 -6.26 5.48
C HIS A 85 7.83 -5.15 5.19
N PHE A 86 6.65 -5.51 4.65
CA PHE A 86 5.57 -4.55 4.40
C PHE A 86 5.05 -3.96 5.70
N TRP A 87 4.84 -4.80 6.71
CA TRP A 87 4.36 -4.37 8.03
C TRP A 87 5.39 -3.52 8.79
N GLY A 88 6.68 -3.86 8.68
CA GLY A 88 7.75 -3.13 9.35
C GLY A 88 8.05 -1.76 8.74
N ASN A 89 7.65 -1.51 7.49
CA ASN A 89 7.92 -0.26 6.77
C ASN A 89 6.71 0.21 5.95
N PRO A 90 5.58 0.55 6.58
CA PRO A 90 4.35 0.88 5.87
C PRO A 90 4.49 2.11 4.96
N GLU A 91 5.33 3.08 5.32
CA GLU A 91 5.61 4.26 4.50
C GLU A 91 6.31 3.93 3.18
N ALA A 92 7.20 2.92 3.19
CA ALA A 92 7.93 2.49 1.99
C ALA A 92 7.09 1.57 1.08
N PHE A 93 6.03 0.96 1.63
CA PHE A 93 5.18 -0.01 0.95
C PHE A 93 3.71 0.43 0.98
N CYS A 94 3.45 1.68 0.57
CA CYS A 94 2.12 2.26 0.59
C CYS A 94 1.23 1.86 -0.60
N ASP A 95 1.82 1.40 -1.70
CA ASP A 95 1.10 1.02 -2.92
C ASP A 95 1.38 -0.43 -3.37
N ASN A 96 0.58 -0.94 -4.32
CA ASN A 96 0.77 -2.28 -4.87
C ASN A 96 2.08 -2.40 -5.65
N ARG A 97 2.52 -1.33 -6.29
CA ARG A 97 3.67 -1.33 -7.19
C ARG A 97 4.98 -1.52 -6.43
N SER A 98 5.21 -0.76 -5.36
CA SER A 98 6.37 -0.90 -4.46
C SER A 98 6.44 -2.30 -3.86
N LYS A 99 5.30 -2.83 -3.40
CA LYS A 99 5.18 -4.20 -2.87
C LYS A 99 5.57 -5.23 -3.92
N LEU A 100 5.03 -5.15 -5.13
CA LEU A 100 5.32 -6.11 -6.20
C LEU A 100 6.77 -6.04 -6.66
N ILE A 101 7.34 -4.83 -6.85
CA ILE A 101 8.76 -4.67 -7.21
C ILE A 101 9.64 -5.34 -6.15
N PHE A 102 9.36 -5.10 -4.88
CA PHE A 102 10.11 -5.72 -3.79
C PHE A 102 9.99 -7.24 -3.80
N THR A 103 8.78 -7.79 -3.91
CA THR A 103 8.57 -9.24 -3.96
C THR A 103 9.29 -9.88 -5.14
N LEU A 104 9.14 -9.32 -6.35
CA LEU A 104 9.71 -9.89 -7.58
C LEU A 104 11.24 -9.87 -7.57
N THR A 105 11.85 -8.82 -7.02
CA THR A 105 13.32 -8.75 -6.90
C THR A 105 13.91 -9.75 -5.90
N HIS A 106 13.08 -10.33 -5.03
CA HIS A 106 13.44 -11.40 -4.10
C HIS A 106 13.16 -12.81 -4.63
N LEU A 107 12.70 -12.93 -5.88
CA LEU A 107 12.60 -14.22 -6.57
C LEU A 107 13.89 -14.54 -7.32
N THR A 108 14.22 -15.82 -7.42
CA THR A 108 15.32 -16.35 -8.22
C THR A 108 14.92 -17.66 -8.87
N GLY A 109 15.75 -18.17 -9.78
CA GLY A 109 15.56 -19.47 -10.43
C GLY A 109 14.16 -19.65 -11.03
N GLN A 110 13.50 -20.76 -10.71
CA GLN A 110 12.19 -21.10 -11.28
C GLN A 110 11.09 -20.14 -10.83
N ALA A 111 11.14 -19.61 -9.61
CA ALA A 111 10.17 -18.62 -9.15
C ALA A 111 10.24 -17.33 -9.97
N SER A 112 11.45 -16.87 -10.32
CA SER A 112 11.62 -15.70 -11.17
C SER A 112 11.08 -15.93 -12.58
N SER A 113 11.34 -17.10 -13.17
CA SER A 113 10.78 -17.46 -14.49
C SER A 113 9.26 -17.53 -14.48
N TRP A 114 8.66 -18.12 -13.45
CA TRP A 114 7.20 -18.17 -13.29
C TRP A 114 6.58 -16.77 -13.13
N ALA A 115 7.26 -15.86 -12.45
CA ALA A 115 6.76 -14.51 -12.19
C ALA A 115 7.01 -13.51 -13.33
N GLN A 116 7.53 -13.96 -14.48
CA GLN A 116 7.72 -13.14 -15.68
C GLN A 116 6.47 -12.34 -16.10
N PRO A 117 5.24 -12.91 -16.12
CA PRO A 117 4.05 -12.15 -16.51
C PRO A 117 3.80 -10.94 -15.60
N PHE A 118 3.96 -11.08 -14.28
CA PHE A 118 3.83 -9.97 -13.34
C PHE A 118 4.90 -8.88 -13.57
N THR A 119 6.11 -9.30 -13.93
CA THR A 119 7.19 -8.37 -14.28
C THR A 119 6.84 -7.58 -15.54
N GLN A 120 6.29 -8.24 -16.56
CA GLN A 120 5.85 -7.61 -17.81
C GLN A 120 4.71 -6.61 -17.58
N MET A 121 3.70 -7.00 -16.79
CA MET A 121 2.59 -6.12 -16.40
C MET A 121 3.11 -4.84 -15.71
N LEU A 122 4.05 -4.97 -14.77
CA LEU A 122 4.68 -3.81 -14.12
C LEU A 122 5.44 -2.91 -15.09
N THR A 123 6.19 -3.49 -16.04
CA THR A 123 6.92 -2.70 -17.05
C THR A 123 6.00 -1.97 -18.01
N ASN A 124 4.85 -2.59 -18.33
CA ASN A 124 3.81 -2.00 -19.16
C ASN A 124 2.95 -0.99 -18.41
N LYS A 125 3.16 -0.82 -17.10
CA LYS A 125 2.35 0.02 -16.21
C LYS A 125 0.89 -0.42 -16.15
N GLU A 126 0.64 -1.72 -16.31
CA GLU A 126 -0.67 -2.31 -16.11
C GLU A 126 -1.01 -2.35 -14.61
N ASP A 127 -2.30 -2.23 -14.30
CA ASP A 127 -2.80 -2.30 -12.93
C ASP A 127 -2.81 -3.75 -12.46
N VAL A 128 -1.80 -4.11 -11.67
CA VAL A 128 -1.68 -5.41 -11.01
C VAL A 128 -1.56 -5.22 -9.51
N THR A 129 -2.34 -6.00 -8.75
CA THR A 129 -2.38 -5.89 -7.28
C THR A 129 -1.48 -6.92 -6.63
N ILE A 130 -1.02 -6.62 -5.41
CA ILE A 130 -0.26 -7.59 -4.63
C ILE A 130 -1.09 -8.84 -4.27
N ASP A 131 -2.41 -8.68 -4.16
CA ASP A 131 -3.34 -9.79 -3.85
C ASP A 131 -3.49 -10.75 -5.03
N GLN A 132 -3.51 -10.24 -6.26
CA GLN A 132 -3.49 -11.08 -7.47
C GLN A 132 -2.22 -11.93 -7.50
N PHE A 133 -1.06 -11.32 -7.22
CA PHE A 133 0.19 -12.05 -7.10
C PHE A 133 0.13 -13.14 -6.02
N TRP A 134 -0.31 -12.82 -4.79
CA TRP A 134 -0.37 -13.80 -3.70
C TRP A 134 -1.37 -14.93 -3.95
N THR A 135 -2.47 -14.64 -4.64
CA THR A 135 -3.44 -15.66 -5.07
C THR A 135 -2.78 -16.65 -6.02
N SER A 136 -2.08 -16.17 -7.05
CA SER A 136 -1.35 -17.05 -7.97
C SER A 136 -0.18 -17.77 -7.30
N PHE A 137 0.56 -17.07 -6.43
CA PHE A 137 1.73 -17.61 -5.73
C PHE A 137 1.34 -18.74 -4.78
N SER A 138 0.29 -18.56 -3.98
CA SER A 138 -0.19 -19.59 -3.07
C SER A 138 -0.69 -20.83 -3.83
N GLY A 139 -1.46 -20.65 -4.91
CA GLY A 139 -1.90 -21.77 -5.74
C GLY A 139 -0.74 -22.57 -6.34
N MET A 140 0.34 -21.89 -6.75
CA MET A 140 1.51 -22.54 -7.35
C MET A 140 2.41 -23.20 -6.31
N TYR A 141 2.78 -22.47 -5.26
CA TYR A 141 3.89 -22.84 -4.38
C TYR A 141 3.48 -23.31 -3.00
N PHE A 142 2.27 -23.04 -2.52
CA PHE A 142 1.84 -23.60 -1.23
C PHE A 142 1.53 -25.08 -1.37
N ASP A 143 1.60 -25.78 -0.23
CA ASP A 143 1.29 -27.20 -0.18
C ASP A 143 -0.22 -27.40 0.06
N GLY A 144 -0.93 -27.70 -1.03
CA GLY A 144 -2.35 -28.03 -1.00
C GLY A 144 -2.68 -29.35 -0.30
N GLU A 145 -1.68 -30.22 -0.06
CA GLU A 145 -1.89 -31.54 0.56
C GLU A 145 -1.72 -31.54 2.08
N LYS A 146 -1.31 -30.44 2.70
CA LYS A 146 -1.13 -30.36 4.16
C LYS A 146 -2.36 -30.78 4.96
N ARG A 147 -3.53 -30.28 4.57
CA ARG A 147 -4.80 -30.58 5.23
C ARG A 147 -5.21 -32.05 5.07
N PRO A 148 -5.32 -32.61 3.86
CA PRO A 148 -5.69 -34.02 3.70
C PRO A 148 -4.63 -34.97 4.29
N THR A 149 -3.35 -34.60 4.25
CA THR A 149 -2.27 -35.39 4.86
C THR A 149 -2.36 -35.40 6.38
N ALA A 150 -2.57 -34.24 7.01
CA ALA A 150 -2.77 -34.13 8.45
C ALA A 150 -4.01 -34.90 8.90
N GLU A 151 -5.12 -34.82 8.15
CA GLU A 151 -6.34 -35.57 8.43
C GLU A 151 -6.12 -37.08 8.30
N LYS A 152 -5.43 -37.53 7.25
CA LYS A 152 -5.07 -38.94 7.05
C LYS A 152 -4.19 -39.46 8.20
N ALA A 153 -3.21 -38.67 8.63
CA ALA A 153 -2.36 -39.01 9.78
C ALA A 153 -3.17 -39.10 11.09
N LEU A 154 -4.06 -38.14 11.35
CA LEU A 154 -4.95 -38.17 12.51
C LEU A 154 -5.87 -39.40 12.50
N ARG A 155 -6.47 -39.73 11.34
CA ARG A 155 -7.29 -40.95 11.17
C ARG A 155 -6.49 -42.22 11.45
N ALA A 156 -5.24 -42.29 10.97
CA ALA A 156 -4.37 -43.45 11.22
C ALA A 156 -4.03 -43.62 12.71
N VAL A 157 -3.74 -42.51 13.42
CA VAL A 157 -3.45 -42.53 14.86
C VAL A 157 -4.70 -42.93 15.66
N LEU A 158 -5.86 -42.36 15.35
CA LEU A 158 -7.12 -42.72 16.01
C LEU A 158 -7.48 -44.20 15.80
N TYR A 159 -7.29 -44.71 14.59
CA TYR A 159 -7.51 -46.12 14.28
C TYR A 159 -6.59 -47.04 15.10
N PHE A 160 -5.31 -46.68 15.20
CA PHE A 160 -4.34 -47.45 15.99
C PHE A 160 -4.66 -47.47 17.49
N ILE A 161 -5.07 -46.33 18.05
CA ILE A 161 -5.47 -46.21 19.46
C ILE A 161 -6.73 -47.03 19.74
N ALA A 162 -7.75 -46.93 18.89
CA ALA A 162 -8.99 -47.69 19.03
C ALA A 162 -8.74 -49.20 18.99
N ASN A 163 -7.90 -49.67 18.06
CA ASN A 163 -7.59 -51.09 17.93
C ASN A 163 -6.77 -51.62 19.13
N LYS A 164 -5.79 -50.84 19.62
CA LYS A 164 -5.02 -51.19 20.84
C LYS A 164 -5.89 -51.29 22.09
N ASN A 165 -6.88 -50.42 22.24
CA ASN A 165 -7.80 -50.46 23.37
C ASN A 165 -8.75 -51.66 23.31
N SER A 166 -9.23 -52.03 22.12
CA SER A 166 -10.04 -53.24 21.92
C SER A 166 -9.28 -54.52 22.27
N LEU A 167 -8.02 -54.64 21.85
CA LEU A 167 -7.16 -55.80 22.19
C LEU A 167 -6.89 -55.93 23.70
N LYS A 168 -6.73 -54.81 24.43
CA LYS A 168 -6.52 -54.84 25.88
C LYS A 168 -7.74 -55.28 26.68
N ILE A 169 -8.96 -55.01 26.19
CA ILE A 169 -10.21 -55.42 26.85
C ILE A 169 -10.45 -56.92 26.65
N THR A 170 -10.06 -57.48 25.50
CA THR A 170 -10.22 -58.91 25.19
C THR A 170 -9.21 -59.81 25.92
N ILE A 171 -8.01 -59.31 26.27
CA ILE A 171 -6.97 -60.09 26.96
C ILE A 171 -7.17 -60.14 28.49
N ASN A 172 -7.96 -59.23 29.07
CA ASN A 172 -8.18 -59.10 30.52
C ASN A 172 -9.51 -59.71 31.01
N ARG A 173 -10.10 -60.65 30.26
CA ARG A 173 -11.36 -61.34 30.55
C ARG A 173 -11.14 -62.85 30.57
#